data_AF-A0A2P6PD56-F1
#
_entry.id   AF-A0A2P6PD56-F1
#
_cell.length_a   1.000
_cell.length_b   1.000
_cell.length_c   1.000
_cell.angle_alpha   90.00
_cell.angle_beta   90.00
_cell.angle_gamma   90.00
#
_symmetry.space_group_name_H-M   'P 1'
#
loop_
_entity.id
_entity.type
_entity.pdbx_description
1 polymer ?
#
loop_
_entity_poly.entity_id
_entity_poly.type
_entity_poly.pdbx_seq_one_letter_code
_entity_poly.pdbx_strand_id
1 'polypeptide(L)'
;MHTGDFEAFEATRQAMDKVVSALKDDNITVIGINGMGGVGKTTMVTYVSSQAKRDGIFDHVIMACISENPDLIKIQGILADMLGMQLKEETEIGRAGRLKDRIMRGNRILIILDDMWKNINLSSIGIPSYNELRKCNSKLLLTTRRLSVCQVMRSQAIIPLNILSKEDSWSLFVKEVGHSFHESTRFYDIARKVVRECAGLPIALITVARALQYKDMDEWEEAARRLGMSQPVSLDDEGDVFKCIKLSYDYLKSDLAKSCFLLCCLFPEDYDIRIEDLLKYGISHGLFRDSNTMNEARAIIHSVVKYLKASNLLLDSEIDGCVRMHDVIRDMAISTTLSENNNGFLVKAGLHNLSEELKRSRVEERWERLVGAVLCWKRKESTFENGSHGIGIDASVQSPWLANWEVQEILKVADEIQHNDPIVSRICMLSLFTSSLPFSPLFI
;
A
#
# COMPACT_ATOMS: atom_id res chain seq x y z
N MET A 1 -9.20 -12.11 11.92
CA MET A 1 -10.41 -11.74 11.16
C MET A 1 -11.63 -12.51 11.66
N HIS A 2 -12.69 -11.82 12.09
CA HIS A 2 -14.00 -12.45 12.28
C HIS A 2 -14.61 -12.75 10.89
N THR A 3 -14.94 -14.01 10.61
CA THR A 3 -15.50 -14.47 9.33
C THR A 3 -16.98 -14.08 9.12
N GLY A 4 -17.45 -13.04 9.80
CA GLY A 4 -18.87 -12.66 9.88
C GLY A 4 -19.42 -11.92 8.66
N ASP A 5 -18.57 -11.16 7.95
CA ASP A 5 -19.02 -10.20 6.93
C ASP A 5 -18.57 -10.52 5.50
N PHE A 6 -18.02 -11.72 5.23
CA PHE A 6 -17.61 -12.09 3.88
C PHE A 6 -18.85 -12.44 3.02
N GLU A 7 -19.29 -11.46 2.23
CA GLU A 7 -20.32 -11.67 1.22
C GLU A 7 -19.70 -12.22 -0.07
N ALA A 8 -19.90 -13.51 -0.30
CA ALA A 8 -19.49 -14.14 -1.54
C ALA A 8 -20.53 -13.86 -2.62
N PHE A 9 -20.17 -13.06 -3.61
CA PHE A 9 -20.92 -12.92 -4.87
C PHE A 9 -20.75 -14.15 -5.75
N GLU A 10 -21.57 -14.30 -6.80
CA GLU A 10 -21.63 -15.54 -7.58
C GLU A 10 -20.27 -15.93 -8.17
N ALA A 11 -19.58 -14.98 -8.81
CA ALA A 11 -18.25 -15.20 -9.38
C ALA A 11 -17.24 -15.67 -8.32
N THR A 12 -17.28 -15.07 -7.12
CA THR A 12 -16.45 -15.45 -5.99
C THR A 12 -16.81 -16.85 -5.48
N ARG A 13 -18.09 -17.21 -5.37
CA ARG A 13 -18.54 -18.56 -4.97
C ARG A 13 -18.04 -19.63 -5.94
N GLN A 14 -18.22 -19.43 -7.23
CA GLN A 14 -17.76 -20.37 -8.24
C GLN A 14 -16.24 -20.58 -8.19
N ALA A 15 -15.47 -19.51 -7.96
CA ALA A 15 -14.02 -19.61 -7.78
C ALA A 15 -13.66 -20.35 -6.48
N MET A 16 -14.33 -20.04 -5.37
CA MET A 16 -14.13 -20.73 -4.08
C MET A 16 -14.42 -22.23 -4.19
N ASP A 17 -15.51 -22.63 -4.85
CA ASP A 17 -15.86 -24.03 -5.03
C ASP A 17 -14.76 -24.78 -5.80
N LYS A 18 -14.24 -24.18 -6.86
CA LYS A 18 -13.09 -24.72 -7.61
C LYS A 18 -11.84 -24.85 -6.74
N VAL A 19 -11.57 -23.85 -5.89
CA VAL A 19 -10.42 -23.90 -4.97
C VAL A 19 -10.61 -25.04 -3.96
N VAL A 20 -11.79 -25.17 -3.36
CA VAL A 20 -12.09 -26.25 -2.40
C VAL A 20 -11.98 -27.62 -3.06
N SER A 21 -12.50 -27.79 -4.28
CA SER A 21 -12.33 -29.02 -5.06
C SER A 21 -10.85 -29.33 -5.31
N ALA A 22 -10.06 -28.35 -5.74
CA ALA A 22 -8.62 -28.52 -5.97
C ALA A 22 -7.85 -28.83 -4.67
N LEU A 23 -8.25 -28.24 -3.55
CA LEU A 23 -7.67 -28.53 -2.23
C LEU A 23 -7.93 -29.97 -1.79
N LYS A 24 -9.04 -30.60 -2.22
CA LYS A 24 -9.40 -31.98 -1.89
C LYS A 24 -8.84 -33.04 -2.86
N ASP A 25 -8.32 -32.65 -4.02
CA ASP A 25 -7.80 -33.59 -5.03
C ASP A 25 -6.33 -33.95 -4.79
N ASP A 26 -6.04 -35.21 -4.42
CA ASP A 26 -4.68 -35.69 -4.12
C ASP A 26 -3.69 -35.65 -5.29
N ASN A 27 -4.16 -35.42 -6.52
CA ASN A 27 -3.31 -35.22 -7.69
C ASN A 27 -2.82 -33.77 -7.82
N ILE A 28 -3.45 -32.84 -7.11
CA ILE A 28 -3.13 -31.42 -7.13
C ILE A 28 -2.33 -31.08 -5.87
N THR A 29 -1.10 -30.61 -6.06
CA THR A 29 -0.21 -30.07 -5.03
C THR A 29 -0.10 -28.55 -5.13
N VAL A 30 -0.19 -27.98 -6.33
CA VAL A 30 -0.03 -26.53 -6.56
C VAL A 30 -1.27 -25.93 -7.21
N ILE A 31 -1.84 -24.92 -6.55
CA ILE A 31 -3.03 -24.20 -6.99
C ILE A 31 -2.64 -22.74 -7.22
N GLY A 32 -2.93 -22.21 -8.41
CA GLY A 32 -2.72 -20.80 -8.76
C GLY A 32 -4.05 -20.08 -8.90
N ILE A 33 -4.19 -18.94 -8.24
CA ILE A 33 -5.34 -18.06 -8.36
C ILE A 33 -4.88 -16.77 -9.01
N ASN A 34 -5.42 -16.47 -10.19
CA ASN A 34 -5.07 -15.25 -10.92
C ASN A 34 -6.28 -14.34 -11.13
N GLY A 35 -6.03 -13.04 -11.18
CA GLY A 35 -7.10 -12.05 -11.40
C GLY A 35 -6.60 -10.63 -11.19
N MET A 36 -7.35 -9.65 -11.68
CA MET A 36 -6.98 -8.23 -11.65
C MET A 36 -6.68 -7.73 -10.21
N GLY A 37 -5.90 -6.64 -10.10
CA GLY A 37 -5.72 -5.94 -8.83
C GLY A 37 -7.08 -5.54 -8.22
N GLY A 38 -7.25 -5.70 -6.91
CA GLY A 38 -8.48 -5.30 -6.23
C GLY A 38 -9.72 -6.17 -6.46
N VAL A 39 -9.60 -7.31 -7.17
CA VAL A 39 -10.71 -8.25 -7.41
C VAL A 39 -11.07 -9.13 -6.18
N GLY A 40 -10.25 -9.08 -5.11
CA GLY A 40 -10.52 -9.80 -3.86
C GLY A 40 -9.86 -11.18 -3.71
N LYS A 41 -8.74 -11.43 -4.40
CA LYS A 41 -7.98 -12.71 -4.32
C LYS A 41 -7.58 -13.06 -2.89
N THR A 42 -6.88 -12.15 -2.21
CA THR A 42 -6.42 -12.31 -0.82
C THR A 42 -7.60 -12.58 0.13
N THR A 43 -8.69 -11.83 -0.03
CA THR A 43 -9.91 -12.02 0.77
C THR A 43 -10.52 -13.40 0.57
N MET A 44 -10.67 -13.85 -0.68
CA MET A 44 -11.22 -15.16 -1.01
C MET A 44 -10.36 -16.29 -0.46
N VAL A 45 -9.04 -16.21 -0.62
CA VAL A 45 -8.10 -17.24 -0.15
C VAL A 45 -8.07 -17.31 1.36
N THR A 46 -8.08 -16.17 2.04
CA THR A 46 -8.14 -16.11 3.51
C THR A 46 -9.42 -16.77 4.03
N TYR A 47 -10.55 -16.56 3.35
CA TYR A 47 -11.82 -17.19 3.72
C TYR A 47 -11.77 -18.72 3.49
N VAL A 48 -11.40 -19.16 2.29
CA VAL A 48 -11.36 -20.59 1.91
C VAL A 48 -10.34 -21.36 2.76
N SER A 49 -9.17 -20.77 3.03
CA SER A 49 -8.15 -21.42 3.87
C SER A 49 -8.60 -21.57 5.31
N SER A 50 -9.27 -20.55 5.87
CA SER A 50 -9.87 -20.62 7.20
C SER A 50 -10.92 -21.72 7.27
N GLN A 51 -11.75 -21.84 6.24
CA GLN A 51 -12.74 -22.91 6.15
C GLN A 51 -12.08 -24.28 6.02
N ALA A 52 -11.06 -24.43 5.18
CA ALA A 52 -10.33 -25.68 4.99
C ALA A 52 -9.66 -26.17 6.28
N LYS A 53 -9.18 -25.25 7.13
CA LYS A 53 -8.67 -25.56 8.47
C LYS A 53 -9.79 -26.01 9.41
N ARG A 54 -10.94 -25.31 9.43
CA ARG A 54 -12.10 -25.68 10.26
C ARG A 54 -12.67 -27.04 9.90
N ASP A 55 -12.70 -27.36 8.61
CA ASP A 55 -13.21 -28.63 8.07
C ASP A 55 -12.21 -29.79 8.22
N GLY A 56 -11.03 -29.54 8.80
CA GLY A 56 -10.01 -30.57 9.02
C GLY A 56 -9.35 -31.10 7.74
N ILE A 57 -9.46 -30.36 6.62
CA ILE A 57 -8.78 -30.68 5.36
C ILE A 57 -7.26 -30.55 5.55
N PHE A 58 -6.84 -29.50 6.25
CA PHE A 58 -5.45 -29.25 6.63
C PHE A 58 -5.33 -29.03 8.13
N ASP A 59 -4.25 -29.53 8.71
CA ASP A 59 -3.96 -29.41 10.14
C ASP A 59 -3.40 -28.01 10.47
N HIS A 60 -2.68 -27.40 9.51
CA HIS A 60 -2.23 -26.02 9.59
C HIS A 60 -2.44 -25.26 8.27
N VAL A 61 -2.60 -23.96 8.39
CA VAL A 61 -2.60 -23.00 7.28
C VAL A 61 -1.57 -21.95 7.62
N ILE A 62 -0.63 -21.72 6.72
CA ILE A 62 0.39 -20.67 6.84
C ILE A 62 0.38 -19.81 5.58
N MET A 63 0.63 -18.52 5.73
CA MET A 63 0.49 -17.54 4.67
C MET A 63 1.60 -16.51 4.76
N ALA A 64 2.21 -16.18 3.62
CA ALA A 64 3.15 -15.08 3.50
C ALA A 64 2.84 -14.28 2.24
N CYS A 65 2.85 -12.95 2.35
CA CYS A 65 2.84 -12.08 1.18
C CYS A 65 4.23 -12.01 0.55
N ILE A 66 4.29 -12.08 -0.78
CA ILE A 66 5.51 -12.12 -1.58
C ILE A 66 5.61 -10.85 -2.42
N SER A 67 6.24 -9.82 -1.85
CA SER A 67 6.52 -8.57 -2.57
C SER A 67 7.39 -8.77 -3.81
N GLU A 68 7.43 -7.76 -4.70
CA GLU A 68 8.28 -7.80 -5.91
C GLU A 68 9.78 -8.04 -5.60
N ASN A 69 10.23 -7.56 -4.44
CA ASN A 69 11.58 -7.76 -3.90
C ASN A 69 11.49 -8.49 -2.54
N PRO A 70 11.38 -9.83 -2.56
CA PRO A 70 11.15 -10.62 -1.36
C PRO A 70 12.30 -10.52 -0.37
N ASP A 71 11.99 -10.23 0.90
CA ASP A 71 12.91 -10.44 2.03
C ASP A 71 12.75 -11.88 2.53
N LEU A 72 13.71 -12.74 2.17
CA LEU A 72 13.65 -14.17 2.45
C LEU A 72 13.68 -14.47 3.95
N ILE A 73 14.46 -13.72 4.73
CA ILE A 73 14.57 -13.90 6.19
C ILE A 73 13.23 -13.55 6.86
N LYS A 74 12.59 -12.46 6.41
CA LYS A 74 11.27 -12.04 6.89
C LYS A 74 10.20 -13.08 6.53
N ILE A 75 10.17 -13.56 5.29
CA ILE A 75 9.21 -14.60 4.85
C ILE A 75 9.37 -15.87 5.69
N GLN A 76 10.60 -16.35 5.87
CA GLN A 76 10.87 -17.52 6.72
C GLN A 76 10.40 -17.31 8.16
N GLY A 77 10.61 -16.10 8.71
CA GLY A 77 10.12 -15.72 10.04
C GLY A 77 8.60 -15.81 10.15
N ILE A 78 7.87 -15.19 9.22
CA ILE A 78 6.40 -15.21 9.19
C ILE A 78 5.88 -16.65 9.13
N LEU A 79 6.44 -17.48 8.23
CA LEU A 79 6.02 -18.87 8.10
C LEU A 79 6.33 -19.69 9.37
N ALA A 80 7.46 -19.44 10.02
CA ALA A 80 7.83 -20.08 11.28
C ALA A 80 6.90 -19.68 12.44
N ASP A 81 6.58 -18.39 12.55
CA ASP A 81 5.68 -17.87 13.59
C ASP A 81 4.29 -18.51 13.48
N MET A 82 3.77 -18.64 12.25
CA MET A 82 2.48 -19.30 12.00
C MET A 82 2.50 -20.81 12.27
N LEU A 83 3.68 -21.45 12.24
CA LEU A 83 3.87 -22.85 12.66
C LEU A 83 4.13 -23.01 14.16
N GLY A 84 4.15 -21.90 14.91
CA GLY A 84 4.45 -21.89 16.35
C GLY A 84 5.88 -22.32 16.66
N MET A 85 6.83 -21.99 15.78
CA MET A 85 8.24 -22.36 15.95
C MET A 85 9.16 -21.13 15.95
N GLN A 86 10.26 -21.22 16.69
CA GLN A 86 11.33 -20.23 16.64
C GLN A 86 12.46 -20.75 15.75
N LEU A 87 12.93 -19.88 14.85
CA LEU A 87 14.15 -20.11 14.08
C LEU A 87 15.35 -19.59 14.88
N LYS A 88 16.26 -20.50 15.25
CA LYS A 88 17.48 -20.16 16.00
C LYS A 88 18.66 -19.91 15.07
N GLU A 89 18.54 -20.37 13.84
CA GLU A 89 19.50 -20.20 12.78
C GLU A 89 19.51 -18.73 12.32
N GLU A 90 20.71 -18.16 12.21
CA GLU A 90 20.89 -16.79 11.72
C GLU A 90 20.95 -16.74 10.18
N THR A 91 21.47 -17.80 9.55
CA THR A 91 21.63 -17.84 8.09
C THR A 91 20.34 -18.18 7.38
N GLU A 92 20.10 -17.56 6.22
CA GLU A 92 18.94 -17.85 5.36
C GLU A 92 18.81 -19.36 5.06
N ILE A 93 19.92 -20.04 4.76
CA ILE A 93 19.94 -21.46 4.41
C ILE A 93 19.58 -22.34 5.62
N GLY A 94 20.14 -22.04 6.79
CA GLY A 94 19.85 -22.80 8.01
C GLY A 94 18.38 -22.68 8.41
N ARG A 95 17.85 -21.45 8.34
CA ARG A 95 16.44 -21.13 8.60
C ARG A 95 15.51 -21.87 7.63
N ALA A 96 15.81 -21.82 6.33
CA ALA A 96 15.05 -22.53 5.31
C ALA A 96 15.05 -24.05 5.55
N GLY A 97 16.20 -24.64 5.87
CA GLY A 97 16.32 -26.06 6.19
C GLY A 97 15.46 -26.45 7.39
N ARG A 98 15.51 -25.65 8.47
CA ARG A 98 14.72 -25.89 9.68
C ARG A 98 13.22 -25.80 9.43
N LEU A 99 12.79 -24.83 8.63
CA LEU A 99 11.39 -24.66 8.25
C LEU A 99 10.90 -25.82 7.38
N LYS A 100 11.71 -26.25 6.39
CA LYS A 100 11.42 -27.41 5.56
C LYS A 100 11.22 -28.67 6.40
N ASP A 101 12.12 -28.92 7.35
CA ASP A 101 12.00 -30.05 8.27
C ASP A 101 10.70 -30.00 9.08
N ARG A 102 10.28 -28.82 9.53
CA ARG A 102 9.01 -28.66 10.27
C ARG A 102 7.80 -28.96 9.40
N ILE A 103 7.81 -28.50 8.15
CA ILE A 103 6.71 -28.72 7.19
C ILE A 103 6.58 -30.22 6.86
N MET A 104 7.70 -30.93 6.78
CA MET A 104 7.73 -32.35 6.42
C MET A 104 7.35 -33.32 7.56
N ARG A 105 7.15 -32.84 8.81
CA ARG A 105 6.88 -33.67 10.01
C ARG A 105 5.45 -34.23 10.12
N GLY A 106 4.86 -34.65 9.00
CA GLY A 106 3.63 -35.45 8.97
C GLY A 106 2.31 -34.70 9.13
N ASN A 107 2.31 -33.37 9.25
CA ASN A 107 1.09 -32.57 9.23
C ASN A 107 0.75 -32.19 7.78
N ARG A 108 -0.55 -32.16 7.46
CA ARG A 108 -1.08 -31.61 6.22
C ARG A 108 -1.13 -30.10 6.36
N ILE A 109 -0.28 -29.40 5.62
CA ILE A 109 -0.16 -27.95 5.68
C ILE A 109 -0.61 -27.35 4.35
N LEU A 110 -1.51 -26.37 4.41
CA LEU A 110 -1.77 -25.48 3.30
C LEU A 110 -0.85 -24.26 3.43
N ILE A 111 0.05 -24.11 2.45
CA ILE A 111 1.01 -23.02 2.38
C ILE A 111 0.50 -22.03 1.34
N ILE A 112 0.32 -20.77 1.74
CA ILE A 112 -0.21 -19.70 0.89
C ILE A 112 0.90 -18.69 0.60
N LEU A 113 1.19 -18.49 -0.67
CA LEU A 113 2.06 -17.41 -1.15
C LEU A 113 1.19 -16.34 -1.81
N ASP A 114 0.89 -15.30 -1.05
CA ASP A 114 0.00 -14.24 -1.49
C ASP A 114 0.75 -13.18 -2.30
N ASP A 115 0.06 -12.63 -3.29
CA ASP A 115 0.50 -11.56 -4.19
C ASP A 115 1.83 -11.80 -4.91
N MET A 116 2.01 -12.97 -5.53
CA MET A 116 3.25 -13.27 -6.24
C MET A 116 3.44 -12.45 -7.53
N TRP A 117 4.56 -11.74 -7.62
CA TRP A 117 4.96 -10.93 -8.79
C TRP A 117 5.78 -11.69 -9.84
N LYS A 118 6.62 -12.63 -9.38
CA LYS A 118 7.56 -13.42 -10.18
C LYS A 118 7.83 -14.77 -9.52
N ASN A 119 8.57 -15.63 -10.21
CA ASN A 119 9.02 -16.91 -9.65
C ASN A 119 9.84 -16.71 -8.38
N ILE A 120 9.63 -17.56 -7.39
CA ILE A 120 10.43 -17.62 -6.16
C ILE A 120 10.96 -19.04 -5.97
N ASN A 121 12.22 -19.14 -5.56
CA ASN A 121 12.79 -20.43 -5.20
C ASN A 121 12.19 -20.91 -3.87
N LEU A 122 11.27 -21.87 -3.92
CA LEU A 122 10.63 -22.43 -2.73
C LEU A 122 11.62 -22.90 -1.67
N SER A 123 12.74 -23.48 -2.09
CA SER A 123 13.76 -23.98 -1.16
C SER A 123 14.46 -22.86 -0.38
N SER A 124 14.60 -21.65 -0.94
CA SER A 124 15.23 -20.53 -0.23
C SER A 124 14.30 -19.94 0.83
N ILE A 125 12.98 -20.15 0.72
CA ILE A 125 12.01 -19.78 1.76
C ILE A 125 11.56 -20.98 2.61
N GLY A 126 12.30 -22.09 2.54
CA GLY A 126 12.06 -23.27 3.38
C GLY A 126 10.81 -24.09 3.03
N ILE A 127 10.20 -23.85 1.86
CA ILE A 127 9.08 -24.65 1.36
C ILE A 127 9.64 -25.88 0.62
N PRO A 128 9.18 -27.10 0.95
CA PRO A 128 9.59 -28.31 0.24
C PRO A 128 9.25 -28.27 -1.26
N SER A 129 9.94 -29.08 -2.05
CA SER A 129 9.60 -29.25 -3.47
C SER A 129 8.19 -29.83 -3.64
N TYR A 130 7.57 -29.66 -4.81
CA TYR A 130 6.22 -30.20 -5.08
C TYR A 130 6.11 -31.70 -4.82
N ASN A 131 7.14 -32.48 -5.15
CA ASN A 131 7.16 -33.92 -4.88
C ASN A 131 7.22 -34.23 -3.38
N GLU A 132 7.90 -33.41 -2.59
CA GLU A 132 7.97 -33.56 -1.14
C GLU A 132 6.65 -33.15 -0.47
N LEU A 133 6.05 -32.04 -0.90
CA LEU A 133 4.72 -31.60 -0.45
C LEU A 133 3.66 -32.67 -0.70
N ARG A 134 3.68 -33.30 -1.88
CA ARG A 134 2.78 -34.40 -2.20
C ARG A 134 2.96 -35.60 -1.25
N LYS A 135 4.18 -35.94 -0.86
CA LYS A 135 4.46 -37.05 0.07
C LYS A 135 3.92 -36.80 1.48
N CYS A 136 3.89 -35.55 1.93
CA CYS A 136 3.32 -35.18 3.22
C CYS A 136 1.88 -34.63 3.13
N ASN A 137 1.19 -34.83 1.99
CA ASN A 137 -0.19 -34.37 1.76
C ASN A 137 -0.39 -32.87 2.04
N SER A 138 0.65 -32.07 1.82
CA SER A 138 0.64 -30.62 1.94
C SER A 138 0.47 -29.99 0.56
N LYS A 139 -0.07 -28.77 0.51
CA LYS A 139 -0.35 -28.06 -0.75
C LYS A 139 0.17 -26.64 -0.73
N LEU A 140 0.55 -26.17 -1.91
CA LEU A 140 0.91 -24.79 -2.18
C LEU A 140 -0.25 -24.10 -2.91
N LEU A 141 -0.73 -22.99 -2.38
CA LEU A 141 -1.67 -22.11 -3.04
C LEU A 141 -0.99 -20.76 -3.24
N LEU A 142 -1.06 -20.21 -4.44
CA LEU A 142 -0.52 -18.88 -4.73
C LEU A 142 -1.59 -17.98 -5.31
N THR A 143 -1.53 -16.68 -4.98
CA THR A 143 -2.31 -15.66 -5.66
C THR A 143 -1.39 -14.76 -6.48
N THR A 144 -1.89 -14.24 -7.59
CA THR A 144 -1.10 -13.35 -8.46
C THR A 144 -2.03 -12.54 -9.36
N ARG A 145 -1.55 -11.38 -9.83
CA ARG A 145 -2.20 -10.68 -10.94
C ARG A 145 -1.90 -11.33 -12.30
N ARG A 146 -0.82 -12.08 -12.42
CA ARG A 146 -0.24 -12.51 -13.70
C ARG A 146 -0.40 -14.01 -13.91
N LEU A 147 -1.14 -14.40 -14.95
CA LEU A 147 -1.28 -15.81 -15.33
C LEU A 147 0.07 -16.50 -15.58
N SER A 148 1.06 -15.77 -16.12
CA SER A 148 2.41 -16.27 -16.35
C SER A 148 3.11 -16.73 -15.07
N VAL A 149 2.82 -16.14 -13.91
CA VAL A 149 3.38 -16.58 -12.62
C VAL A 149 2.85 -17.95 -12.24
N CYS A 150 1.55 -18.22 -12.41
CA CYS A 150 0.98 -19.56 -12.22
C CYS A 150 1.65 -20.61 -13.12
N GLN A 151 1.93 -20.24 -14.37
CA GLN A 151 2.60 -21.13 -15.34
C GLN A 151 4.05 -21.45 -14.94
N VAL A 152 4.82 -20.42 -14.55
CA VAL A 152 6.21 -20.61 -14.13
C VAL A 152 6.31 -21.40 -12.82
N MET A 153 5.36 -21.19 -11.90
CA MET A 153 5.20 -21.97 -10.67
C MET A 153 4.56 -23.35 -10.91
N ARG A 154 4.30 -23.72 -12.17
CA ARG A 154 3.76 -25.03 -12.58
C ARG A 154 2.49 -25.42 -11.81
N SER A 155 1.61 -24.46 -11.57
CA SER A 155 0.31 -24.69 -10.95
C SER A 155 -0.47 -25.73 -11.76
N GLN A 156 -0.95 -26.77 -11.09
CA GLN A 156 -1.71 -27.86 -11.72
C GLN A 156 -3.18 -27.49 -11.88
N ALA A 157 -3.70 -26.69 -10.95
CA ALA A 157 -5.00 -26.03 -11.07
C ALA A 157 -4.78 -24.52 -11.13
N ILE A 158 -5.29 -23.89 -12.19
CA ILE A 158 -5.29 -22.44 -12.34
C ILE A 158 -6.74 -21.96 -12.34
N ILE A 159 -7.08 -21.13 -11.37
CA ILE A 159 -8.44 -20.69 -11.10
C ILE A 159 -8.50 -19.16 -11.29
N PRO A 160 -9.10 -18.66 -12.38
CA PRO A 160 -9.29 -17.24 -12.56
C PRO A 160 -10.37 -16.73 -11.60
N LEU A 161 -10.06 -15.66 -10.88
CA LEU A 161 -11.04 -14.86 -10.14
C LEU A 161 -11.45 -13.68 -11.02
N ASN A 162 -12.66 -13.75 -11.54
CA ASN A 162 -13.23 -12.73 -12.43
C ASN A 162 -13.79 -11.55 -11.65
N ILE A 163 -13.97 -10.42 -12.35
CA ILE A 163 -14.72 -9.26 -11.85
C ILE A 163 -16.16 -9.62 -11.51
N LEU A 164 -16.81 -8.80 -10.69
CA LEU A 164 -18.21 -8.95 -10.34
C LEU A 164 -19.12 -8.75 -11.55
N SER A 165 -20.25 -9.45 -11.57
CA SER A 165 -21.33 -9.19 -12.53
C SER A 165 -21.88 -7.78 -12.33
N LYS A 166 -22.65 -7.26 -13.30
CA LYS A 166 -23.25 -5.92 -13.17
C LYS A 166 -24.20 -5.85 -11.97
N GLU A 167 -24.91 -6.94 -11.73
CA GLU A 167 -25.91 -7.10 -10.68
C GLU A 167 -25.25 -7.24 -9.31
N ASP A 168 -24.17 -8.02 -9.20
CA ASP A 168 -23.38 -8.14 -7.98
C ASP A 168 -22.67 -6.81 -7.66
N SER A 169 -22.14 -6.14 -8.68
CA SER A 169 -21.50 -4.82 -8.54
C SER A 169 -22.47 -3.78 -8.00
N TRP A 170 -23.70 -3.77 -8.56
CA TRP A 170 -24.77 -2.92 -8.08
C TRP A 170 -25.14 -3.23 -6.62
N SER A 171 -25.30 -4.51 -6.29
CA SER A 171 -25.66 -4.96 -4.94
C SER A 171 -24.61 -4.56 -3.90
N LEU A 172 -23.32 -4.79 -4.20
CA LEU A 172 -22.21 -4.35 -3.35
C LEU A 172 -22.21 -2.84 -3.16
N PHE A 173 -22.38 -2.09 -4.24
CA PHE A 173 -22.33 -0.64 -4.19
C PHE A 173 -23.48 -0.04 -3.37
N VAL A 174 -24.71 -0.50 -3.58
CA VAL A 174 -25.88 -0.03 -2.81
C VAL A 174 -25.71 -0.33 -1.33
N LYS A 175 -25.19 -1.51 -0.99
CA LYS A 175 -24.90 -1.90 0.39
C LYS A 175 -23.90 -0.94 1.06
N GLU A 176 -22.80 -0.62 0.38
CA GLU A 176 -21.76 0.26 0.94
C GLU A 176 -22.21 1.72 1.04
N VAL A 177 -22.98 2.22 0.07
CA VAL A 177 -23.56 3.56 0.14
C VAL A 177 -24.57 3.64 1.29
N GLY A 178 -25.33 2.57 1.55
CA GLY A 178 -26.36 2.57 2.60
C GLY A 178 -27.55 3.49 2.29
N HIS A 179 -27.74 3.87 1.02
CA HIS A 179 -28.88 4.67 0.54
C HIS A 179 -29.82 3.85 -0.32
N SER A 180 -31.11 4.16 -0.24
CA SER A 180 -32.14 3.65 -1.15
C SER A 180 -32.18 4.51 -2.42
N PHE A 181 -32.05 3.87 -3.58
CA PHE A 181 -32.16 4.54 -4.88
C PHE A 181 -33.56 4.41 -5.51
N HIS A 182 -34.53 3.86 -4.78
CA HIS A 182 -35.87 3.57 -5.32
C HIS A 182 -36.79 4.79 -5.45
N GLU A 183 -36.41 5.92 -4.85
CA GLU A 183 -37.26 7.12 -4.77
C GLU A 183 -37.16 8.00 -6.02
N SER A 184 -36.09 7.89 -6.80
CA SER A 184 -35.83 8.74 -7.98
C SER A 184 -35.20 7.94 -9.11
N THR A 185 -35.90 7.86 -10.26
CA THR A 185 -35.39 7.21 -11.47
C THR A 185 -34.14 7.89 -12.00
N ARG A 186 -34.07 9.24 -11.96
CA ARG A 186 -32.87 10.00 -12.33
C ARG A 186 -31.67 9.60 -11.46
N PHE A 187 -31.87 9.51 -10.15
CA PHE A 187 -30.77 9.16 -9.24
C PHE A 187 -30.29 7.73 -9.47
N TYR A 188 -31.23 6.79 -9.63
CA TYR A 188 -30.94 5.42 -10.00
C TYR A 188 -30.07 5.34 -11.28
N ASP A 189 -30.44 6.07 -12.33
CA ASP A 189 -29.71 6.05 -13.61
C ASP A 189 -28.29 6.60 -13.48
N ILE A 190 -28.09 7.66 -12.68
CA ILE A 190 -26.75 8.24 -12.42
C ILE A 190 -25.91 7.28 -11.61
N ALA A 191 -26.45 6.71 -10.53
CA ALA A 191 -25.75 5.74 -9.72
C ALA A 191 -25.35 4.50 -10.55
N ARG A 192 -26.23 4.02 -11.44
CA ARG A 192 -25.93 2.92 -12.35
C ARG A 192 -24.79 3.24 -13.32
N LYS A 193 -24.69 4.49 -13.79
CA LYS A 193 -23.54 4.93 -14.59
C LYS A 193 -22.25 4.86 -13.77
N VAL A 194 -22.23 5.42 -12.56
CA VAL A 194 -21.05 5.39 -11.67
C VAL A 194 -20.59 3.95 -11.41
N VAL A 195 -21.51 3.05 -11.06
CA VAL A 195 -21.20 1.62 -10.81
C VAL A 195 -20.60 0.94 -12.04
N ARG A 196 -21.09 1.26 -13.24
CA ARG A 196 -20.55 0.71 -14.48
C ARG A 196 -19.10 1.14 -14.70
N GLU A 197 -18.76 2.38 -14.40
CA GLU A 197 -17.39 2.89 -14.56
C GLU A 197 -16.41 2.26 -13.53
N CYS A 198 -16.91 1.66 -12.44
CA CYS A 198 -16.08 0.90 -11.48
C CYS A 198 -15.65 -0.49 -12.00
N ALA A 199 -16.03 -0.86 -13.23
CA ALA A 199 -15.60 -2.07 -13.93
C ALA A 199 -15.74 -3.40 -13.16
N GLY A 200 -16.69 -3.46 -12.21
CA GLY A 200 -16.95 -4.66 -11.41
C GLY A 200 -15.86 -5.04 -10.43
N LEU A 201 -14.95 -4.11 -10.08
CA LEU A 201 -13.90 -4.36 -9.10
C LEU A 201 -14.35 -3.96 -7.69
N PRO A 202 -14.36 -4.88 -6.71
CA PRO A 202 -14.73 -4.57 -5.33
C PRO A 202 -14.00 -3.37 -4.75
N ILE A 203 -12.68 -3.25 -4.96
CA ILE A 203 -11.90 -2.12 -4.43
C ILE A 203 -12.41 -0.76 -4.97
N ALA A 204 -12.76 -0.68 -6.26
CA ALA A 204 -13.25 0.54 -6.88
C ALA A 204 -14.68 0.85 -6.42
N LEU A 205 -15.55 -0.17 -6.42
CA LEU A 205 -16.94 -0.05 -6.00
C LEU A 205 -17.05 0.47 -4.56
N ILE A 206 -16.36 -0.15 -3.62
CA ILE A 206 -16.39 0.24 -2.19
C ILE A 206 -15.82 1.66 -2.03
N THR A 207 -14.70 1.95 -2.67
CA THR A 207 -14.00 3.24 -2.53
C THR A 207 -14.83 4.40 -3.10
N VAL A 208 -15.49 4.21 -4.24
CA VAL A 208 -16.37 5.22 -4.85
C VAL A 208 -17.69 5.35 -4.07
N ALA A 209 -18.27 4.23 -3.63
CA ALA A 209 -19.47 4.22 -2.81
C ALA A 209 -19.31 5.08 -1.55
N ARG A 210 -18.22 4.87 -0.80
CA ARG A 210 -17.96 5.63 0.43
C ARG A 210 -17.65 7.11 0.18
N ALA A 211 -17.01 7.43 -0.94
CA ALA A 211 -16.77 8.83 -1.31
C ALA A 211 -18.07 9.58 -1.66
N LEU A 212 -19.05 8.86 -2.21
CA LEU A 212 -20.34 9.39 -2.65
C LEU A 212 -21.47 9.27 -1.62
N GLN A 213 -21.25 8.54 -0.54
CA GLN A 213 -22.28 8.21 0.46
C GLN A 213 -23.06 9.43 0.96
N TYR A 214 -22.38 10.53 1.28
CA TYR A 214 -23.01 11.73 1.84
C TYR A 214 -23.06 12.91 0.87
N LYS A 215 -23.10 12.61 -0.43
CA LYS A 215 -23.03 13.58 -1.52
C LYS A 215 -24.40 13.89 -2.10
N ASP A 216 -24.60 15.12 -2.54
CA ASP A 216 -25.85 15.53 -3.18
C ASP A 216 -25.91 15.11 -4.66
N MET A 217 -27.08 15.28 -5.27
CA MET A 217 -27.31 14.87 -6.65
C MET A 217 -26.36 15.51 -7.66
N ASP A 218 -25.97 16.77 -7.47
CA ASP A 218 -25.09 17.48 -8.39
C ASP A 218 -23.67 16.90 -8.31
N GLU A 219 -23.21 16.56 -7.10
CA GLU A 219 -21.93 15.86 -6.88
C GLU A 219 -21.92 14.44 -7.46
N TRP A 220 -23.07 13.74 -7.47
CA TRP A 220 -23.23 12.44 -8.15
C TRP A 220 -23.18 12.56 -9.68
N GLU A 221 -23.80 13.59 -10.25
CA GLU A 221 -23.74 13.86 -11.70
C GLU A 221 -22.33 14.21 -12.14
N GLU A 222 -21.63 15.04 -11.35
CA GLU A 222 -20.25 15.37 -11.61
C GLU A 222 -19.35 14.13 -11.50
N ALA A 223 -19.56 13.25 -10.52
CA ALA A 223 -18.85 11.98 -10.44
C ALA A 223 -19.06 11.13 -11.69
N ALA A 224 -20.31 10.93 -12.12
CA ALA A 224 -20.63 10.16 -13.31
C ALA A 224 -19.99 10.78 -14.57
N ARG A 225 -20.00 12.11 -14.69
CA ARG A 225 -19.37 12.83 -15.79
C ARG A 225 -17.86 12.60 -15.81
N ARG A 226 -17.18 12.80 -14.68
CA ARG A 226 -15.72 12.66 -14.56
C ARG A 226 -15.24 11.24 -14.86
N LEU A 227 -15.97 10.23 -14.40
CA LEU A 227 -15.67 8.83 -14.69
C LEU A 227 -15.92 8.50 -16.18
N GLY A 228 -17.01 9.01 -16.76
CA GLY A 228 -17.43 8.73 -18.14
C GLY A 228 -16.67 9.44 -19.26
N MET A 229 -15.72 10.34 -18.98
CA MET A 229 -14.95 11.05 -20.03
C MET A 229 -13.86 10.20 -20.72
N SER A 230 -13.85 8.88 -20.49
CA SER A 230 -12.83 7.95 -20.98
C SER A 230 -13.28 7.21 -22.25
N GLN A 231 -12.36 6.96 -23.19
CA GLN A 231 -12.59 6.02 -24.30
C GLN A 231 -12.72 4.56 -23.79
N PRO A 232 -13.40 3.66 -24.53
CA PRO A 232 -13.58 2.27 -24.11
C PRO A 232 -12.28 1.46 -24.09
N VAL A 233 -12.28 0.53 -23.14
CA VAL A 233 -11.18 -0.23 -22.51
C VAL A 233 -10.47 -1.22 -23.43
N SER A 234 -9.14 -1.30 -23.32
CA SER A 234 -8.39 -2.54 -23.56
C SER A 234 -8.29 -3.33 -22.25
N LEU A 235 -8.55 -4.64 -22.27
CA LEU A 235 -8.64 -5.54 -21.10
C LEU A 235 -7.37 -5.60 -20.21
N ASP A 236 -6.29 -4.92 -20.60
CA ASP A 236 -5.01 -4.85 -19.90
C ASP A 236 -4.75 -3.50 -19.17
N ASP A 237 -5.68 -2.54 -19.22
CA ASP A 237 -5.43 -1.20 -18.68
C ASP A 237 -5.94 -1.04 -17.23
N GLU A 238 -5.02 -0.98 -16.27
CA GLU A 238 -5.31 -0.61 -14.86
C GLU A 238 -5.84 0.84 -14.73
N GLY A 239 -5.83 1.61 -15.82
CA GLY A 239 -6.24 3.02 -15.87
C GLY A 239 -7.65 3.32 -15.38
N ASP A 240 -8.64 2.42 -15.57
CA ASP A 240 -10.02 2.67 -15.12
C ASP A 240 -10.21 2.53 -13.62
N VAL A 241 -9.44 1.61 -13.00
CA VAL A 241 -9.43 1.45 -11.54
C VAL A 241 -8.83 2.67 -10.89
N PHE A 242 -7.74 3.19 -11.47
CA PHE A 242 -7.06 4.38 -10.96
C PHE A 242 -7.97 5.60 -11.02
N LYS A 243 -8.78 5.77 -12.07
CA LYS A 243 -9.76 6.87 -12.13
C LYS A 243 -10.78 6.80 -10.99
N CYS A 244 -11.30 5.61 -10.70
CA CYS A 244 -12.26 5.41 -9.63
C CYS A 244 -11.65 5.76 -8.26
N ILE A 245 -10.45 5.24 -7.98
CA ILE A 245 -9.77 5.52 -6.70
C ILE A 245 -9.36 7.00 -6.62
N LYS A 246 -8.92 7.61 -7.74
CA LYS A 246 -8.58 9.03 -7.82
C LYS A 246 -9.78 9.92 -7.52
N LEU A 247 -10.97 9.57 -8.02
CA LEU A 247 -12.20 10.31 -7.69
C LEU A 247 -12.41 10.39 -6.17
N SER A 248 -12.24 9.28 -5.47
CA SER A 248 -12.38 9.24 -4.01
C SER A 248 -11.30 10.05 -3.29
N TYR A 249 -10.06 10.05 -3.80
CA TYR A 249 -9.00 10.94 -3.32
C TYR A 249 -9.37 12.43 -3.51
N ASP A 250 -9.87 12.81 -4.69
CA ASP A 250 -10.22 14.18 -5.01
C ASP A 250 -11.34 14.71 -4.11
N TYR A 251 -12.26 13.83 -3.71
CA TYR A 251 -13.38 14.12 -2.80
C TYR A 251 -13.01 14.20 -1.32
N LEU A 252 -11.75 13.92 -0.95
CA LEU A 252 -11.25 14.22 0.39
C LEU A 252 -11.35 15.72 0.65
N LYS A 253 -12.05 16.12 1.71
CA LYS A 253 -12.28 17.54 2.03
C LYS A 253 -11.10 18.23 2.71
N SER A 254 -10.12 17.46 3.17
CA SER A 254 -8.99 17.94 3.96
C SER A 254 -7.69 17.81 3.17
N ASP A 255 -7.00 18.93 2.95
CA ASP A 255 -5.67 18.95 2.34
C ASP A 255 -4.64 18.20 3.18
N LEU A 256 -4.80 18.21 4.50
CA LEU A 256 -4.01 17.39 5.42
C LEU A 256 -4.26 15.90 5.18
N ALA A 257 -5.52 15.48 5.00
CA ALA A 257 -5.83 14.09 4.67
C ALA A 257 -5.28 13.68 3.29
N LYS A 258 -5.37 14.56 2.29
CA LYS A 258 -4.75 14.34 0.98
C LYS A 258 -3.24 14.18 1.09
N SER A 259 -2.58 15.05 1.84
CA SER A 259 -1.13 15.00 2.04
C SER A 259 -0.71 13.76 2.83
N CYS A 260 -1.44 13.40 3.88
CA CYS A 260 -1.21 12.17 4.64
C CYS A 260 -1.39 10.92 3.77
N PHE A 261 -2.41 10.89 2.91
CA PHE A 261 -2.63 9.82 1.96
C PHE A 261 -1.44 9.65 1.01
N LEU A 262 -0.97 10.75 0.40
CA LEU A 262 0.20 10.71 -0.49
C LEU A 262 1.47 10.32 0.27
N LEU A 263 1.63 10.73 1.53
CA LEU A 263 2.76 10.30 2.36
C LEU A 263 2.78 8.78 2.57
N CYS A 264 1.61 8.15 2.72
CA CYS A 264 1.51 6.70 2.89
C CYS A 264 2.02 5.91 1.68
N CYS A 265 1.95 6.47 0.46
CA CYS A 265 2.38 5.73 -0.75
C CYS A 265 3.91 5.56 -0.85
N LEU A 266 4.68 6.32 -0.06
CA LEU A 266 6.14 6.22 0.02
C LEU A 266 6.60 4.92 0.69
N PHE A 267 5.76 4.34 1.55
CA PHE A 267 6.03 3.07 2.19
C PHE A 267 5.96 1.91 1.18
N PRO A 268 6.66 0.79 1.41
CA PRO A 268 6.54 -0.39 0.55
C PRO A 268 5.12 -0.94 0.47
N GLU A 269 4.84 -1.72 -0.57
CA GLU A 269 3.64 -2.54 -0.64
C GLU A 269 3.52 -3.44 0.59
N ASP A 270 2.28 -3.60 1.07
CA ASP A 270 1.95 -4.47 2.19
C ASP A 270 2.68 -4.18 3.51
N TYR A 271 3.22 -2.97 3.64
CA TYR A 271 3.89 -2.51 4.83
C TYR A 271 2.89 -2.07 5.90
N ASP A 272 3.11 -2.52 7.14
CA ASP A 272 2.38 -2.03 8.32
C ASP A 272 2.98 -0.70 8.75
N ILE A 273 2.34 0.38 8.32
CA ILE A 273 2.79 1.75 8.55
C ILE A 273 2.39 2.16 9.97
N ARG A 274 3.37 2.38 10.85
CA ARG A 274 3.09 2.91 12.20
C ARG A 274 2.54 4.33 12.08
N ILE A 275 1.46 4.62 12.80
CA ILE A 275 0.87 5.97 12.82
C ILE A 275 1.88 7.00 13.37
N GLU A 276 2.73 6.60 14.31
CA GLU A 276 3.80 7.45 14.83
C GLU A 276 4.87 7.76 13.77
N ASP A 277 5.13 6.87 12.80
CA ASP A 277 6.04 7.19 11.70
C ASP A 277 5.40 8.23 10.78
N LEU A 278 4.11 8.09 10.46
CA LEU A 278 3.35 9.11 9.71
C LEU A 278 3.35 10.46 10.42
N LEU A 279 3.25 10.48 11.74
CA LEU A 279 3.39 11.69 12.54
C LEU A 279 4.77 12.33 12.33
N LYS A 280 5.85 11.57 12.52
CA LYS A 280 7.24 12.05 12.34
C LYS A 280 7.47 12.62 10.94
N TYR A 281 7.04 11.90 9.91
CA TYR A 281 7.17 12.33 8.52
C TYR A 281 6.26 13.52 8.17
N GLY A 282 5.04 13.56 8.72
CA GLY A 282 4.16 14.70 8.53
C GLY A 282 4.70 15.96 9.18
N ILE A 283 5.35 15.84 10.35
CA ILE A 283 6.03 16.96 11.02
C ILE A 283 7.19 17.47 10.17
N SER A 284 8.07 16.58 9.70
CA SER A 284 9.21 16.98 8.87
C SER A 284 8.79 17.63 7.55
N HIS A 285 7.63 17.25 7.02
CA HIS A 285 7.03 17.88 5.84
C HIS A 285 6.21 19.14 6.16
N GLY A 286 6.05 19.48 7.45
CA GLY A 286 5.30 20.65 7.90
C GLY A 286 3.78 20.53 7.70
N LEU A 287 3.22 19.33 7.83
CA LEU A 287 1.77 19.07 7.76
C LEU A 287 1.00 19.54 8.99
N PHE A 288 1.67 19.71 10.13
CA PHE A 288 1.04 20.06 11.42
C PHE A 288 1.44 21.46 11.92
N ARG A 289 1.68 22.42 11.01
CA ARG A 289 2.15 23.78 11.35
C ARG A 289 1.22 24.53 12.31
N ASP A 290 -0.06 24.22 12.28
CA ASP A 290 -1.08 24.88 13.11
C ASP A 290 -1.27 24.20 14.49
N SER A 291 -0.54 23.11 14.77
CA SER A 291 -0.56 22.45 16.07
C SER A 291 0.43 23.12 17.04
N ASN A 292 -0.02 23.37 18.27
CA ASN A 292 0.79 24.00 19.31
C ASN A 292 1.56 22.98 20.16
N THR A 293 1.14 21.70 20.13
CA THR A 293 1.76 20.63 20.92
C THR A 293 1.85 19.31 20.15
N MET A 294 2.76 18.43 20.57
CA MET A 294 2.88 17.07 20.03
C MET A 294 1.62 16.23 20.26
N ASN A 295 0.91 16.46 21.36
CA ASN A 295 -0.35 15.76 21.64
C ASN A 295 -1.47 16.18 20.70
N GLU A 296 -1.52 17.47 20.33
CA GLU A 296 -2.45 17.96 19.30
C GLU A 296 -2.12 17.35 17.94
N ALA A 297 -0.84 17.37 17.52
CA ALA A 297 -0.42 16.75 16.26
C ALA A 297 -0.77 15.25 16.20
N ARG A 298 -0.56 14.53 17.32
CA ARG A 298 -0.95 13.12 17.46
C ARG A 298 -2.46 12.92 17.34
N ALA A 299 -3.26 13.73 18.03
CA ALA A 299 -4.72 13.64 17.92
C ALA A 299 -5.21 13.91 16.49
N ILE A 300 -4.60 14.88 15.80
CA ILE A 300 -4.90 15.22 14.41
C ILE A 300 -4.57 14.05 13.47
N ILE A 301 -3.37 13.47 13.54
CA ILE A 301 -3.00 12.36 12.64
C ILE A 301 -3.90 11.13 12.87
N HIS A 302 -4.28 10.82 14.11
CA HIS A 302 -5.24 9.75 14.38
C HIS A 302 -6.62 10.03 13.77
N SER A 303 -7.11 11.27 13.84
CA SER A 303 -8.36 11.69 13.21
C SER A 303 -8.29 11.56 11.68
N VAL A 304 -7.18 12.01 11.07
CA VAL A 304 -6.93 11.90 9.62
C VAL A 304 -6.87 10.45 9.18
N VAL A 305 -6.13 9.60 9.90
CA VAL A 305 -6.06 8.16 9.64
C VAL A 305 -7.44 7.52 9.74
N LYS A 306 -8.23 7.85 10.76
CA LYS A 306 -9.60 7.36 10.92
C LYS A 306 -10.48 7.78 9.74
N TYR A 307 -10.35 9.01 9.27
CA TYR A 307 -11.07 9.51 8.11
C TYR A 307 -10.67 8.76 6.82
N LEU A 308 -9.37 8.56 6.56
CA LEU A 308 -8.88 7.82 5.40
C LEU A 308 -9.34 6.35 5.41
N LYS A 309 -9.39 5.71 6.59
CA LYS A 309 -9.97 4.37 6.76
C LYS A 309 -11.47 4.35 6.45
N ALA A 310 -12.22 5.33 6.96
CA ALA A 310 -13.64 5.47 6.64
C ALA A 310 -13.88 5.68 5.14
N SER A 311 -12.95 6.35 4.43
CA SER A 311 -12.99 6.51 2.97
C SER A 311 -12.50 5.29 2.17
N ASN A 312 -12.14 4.18 2.82
CA ASN A 312 -11.56 2.98 2.19
C ASN A 312 -10.22 3.22 1.45
N LEU A 313 -9.53 4.31 1.78
CA LEU A 313 -8.22 4.67 1.20
C LEU A 313 -7.05 4.14 2.02
N LEU A 314 -7.31 3.77 3.28
CA LEU A 314 -6.41 3.02 4.15
C LEU A 314 -7.16 1.83 4.77
N LEU A 315 -6.42 0.78 5.09
CA LEU A 315 -6.89 -0.43 5.74
C LEU A 315 -6.37 -0.52 7.18
N ASP A 316 -7.08 -1.27 8.01
CA ASP A 316 -6.56 -1.69 9.31
C ASP A 316 -5.38 -2.66 9.16
N SER A 317 -4.43 -2.58 10.10
CA SER A 317 -3.36 -3.55 10.26
C SER A 317 -3.72 -4.53 11.37
N GLU A 318 -3.15 -5.74 11.31
CA GLU A 318 -3.19 -6.68 12.43
C GLU A 318 -2.28 -6.25 13.58
N ILE A 319 -1.33 -5.33 13.32
CA ILE A 319 -0.45 -4.75 14.32
C ILE A 319 -1.10 -3.49 14.86
N ASP A 320 -1.30 -3.44 16.18
CA ASP A 320 -1.87 -2.28 16.85
C ASP A 320 -1.03 -1.02 16.59
N GLY A 321 -1.71 0.12 16.44
CA GLY A 321 -1.08 1.39 16.07
C GLY A 321 -0.56 1.47 14.62
N CYS A 322 -0.82 0.47 13.77
CA CYS A 322 -0.43 0.48 12.35
C CYS A 322 -1.63 0.60 11.39
N VAL A 323 -1.33 1.00 10.16
CA VAL A 323 -2.26 1.06 9.02
C VAL A 323 -1.60 0.47 7.78
N ARG A 324 -2.42 0.06 6.81
CA ARG A 324 -1.94 -0.42 5.52
C ARG A 324 -2.57 0.35 4.38
N MET A 325 -1.87 0.45 3.26
CA MET A 325 -2.40 0.95 2.00
C MET A 325 -2.49 -0.21 1.01
N HIS A 326 -3.66 -0.42 0.41
CA HIS A 326 -3.86 -1.45 -0.61
C HIS A 326 -2.98 -1.16 -1.83
N ASP A 327 -2.39 -2.20 -2.42
CA ASP A 327 -1.46 -2.11 -3.56
C ASP A 327 -1.99 -1.23 -4.73
N VAL A 328 -3.20 -1.50 -5.24
CA VAL A 328 -3.84 -0.70 -6.31
C VAL A 328 -4.06 0.76 -5.91
N ILE A 329 -4.38 1.03 -4.63
CA ILE A 329 -4.57 2.40 -4.13
C ILE A 329 -3.22 3.12 -4.08
N ARG A 330 -2.17 2.43 -3.65
CA ARG A 330 -0.80 2.93 -3.63
C ARG A 330 -0.30 3.22 -5.03
N ASP A 331 -0.53 2.32 -5.99
CA ASP A 331 -0.12 2.49 -7.39
C ASP A 331 -0.80 3.72 -8.03
N MET A 332 -2.10 3.90 -7.76
CA MET A 332 -2.83 5.11 -8.14
C MET A 332 -2.24 6.37 -7.49
N ALA A 333 -1.96 6.33 -6.19
CA ALA A 333 -1.38 7.46 -5.47
C ALA A 333 -0.01 7.86 -6.06
N ILE A 334 0.85 6.89 -6.35
CA ILE A 334 2.14 7.11 -7.02
C ILE A 334 1.91 7.75 -8.39
N SER A 335 1.01 7.21 -9.21
CA SER A 335 0.66 7.78 -10.53
C SER A 335 0.16 9.23 -10.42
N THR A 336 -0.64 9.54 -9.39
CA THR A 336 -1.13 10.89 -9.10
C THR A 336 0.03 11.84 -8.75
N THR A 337 0.96 11.41 -7.89
CA THR A 337 2.14 12.24 -7.55
C THR A 337 3.04 12.52 -8.75
N LEU A 338 3.12 11.59 -9.72
CA LEU A 338 3.92 11.73 -10.93
C LEU A 338 3.26 12.63 -11.99
N SER A 339 1.93 12.65 -12.06
CA SER A 339 1.18 13.40 -13.08
C SER A 339 0.89 14.85 -12.69
N GLU A 340 0.68 15.15 -11.40
CA GLU A 340 0.30 16.49 -10.94
C GLU A 340 1.49 17.41 -10.63
N ASN A 341 2.70 16.85 -10.52
CA ASN A 341 3.90 17.60 -10.14
C ASN A 341 5.01 17.51 -11.20
N ASN A 342 5.31 18.64 -11.86
CA ASN A 342 6.65 18.90 -12.43
C ASN A 342 7.77 18.95 -11.34
N ASN A 343 7.40 18.73 -10.07
CA ASN A 343 8.23 18.58 -8.86
C ASN A 343 8.13 17.16 -8.24
N GLY A 344 7.77 16.14 -9.02
CA GLY A 344 7.34 14.83 -8.54
C GLY A 344 8.31 14.09 -7.62
N PHE A 345 7.75 13.40 -6.63
CA PHE A 345 8.38 12.32 -5.87
C PHE A 345 8.87 11.22 -6.83
N LEU A 346 10.15 11.24 -7.14
CA LEU A 346 10.86 10.20 -7.87
C LEU A 346 11.18 9.09 -6.85
N VAL A 347 10.14 8.36 -6.47
CA VAL A 347 10.28 7.12 -5.69
C VAL A 347 11.11 6.16 -6.53
N LYS A 348 12.28 5.77 -6.04
CA LYS A 348 13.08 4.68 -6.62
C LYS A 348 12.41 3.34 -6.29
N ALA A 349 11.24 3.09 -6.87
CA ALA A 349 10.60 1.79 -6.90
C ALA A 349 10.36 1.41 -8.37
N GLY A 350 11.17 0.48 -8.89
CA GLY A 350 10.83 -0.31 -10.10
C GLY A 350 10.74 0.37 -11.47
N LEU A 351 10.98 1.68 -11.62
CA LEU A 351 10.83 2.36 -12.92
C LEU A 351 12.05 2.17 -13.84
N HIS A 352 12.04 1.13 -14.68
CA HIS A 352 13.09 0.87 -15.68
C HIS A 352 12.95 1.62 -17.02
N ASN A 353 11.92 2.47 -17.22
CA ASN A 353 11.60 3.03 -18.55
C ASN A 353 11.79 4.56 -18.72
N LEU A 354 12.72 5.21 -18.01
CA LEU A 354 13.11 6.59 -18.32
C LEU A 354 14.61 6.69 -18.63
N SER A 355 14.94 7.46 -19.67
CA SER A 355 16.29 7.57 -20.25
C SER A 355 17.33 8.12 -19.26
N GLU A 356 18.54 7.57 -19.32
CA GLU A 356 19.65 7.84 -18.40
C GLU A 356 20.15 9.30 -18.42
N GLU A 357 19.92 10.04 -19.51
CA GLU A 357 20.37 11.44 -19.65
C GLU A 357 19.53 12.43 -18.81
N LEU A 358 18.26 12.13 -18.54
CA LEU A 358 17.42 12.94 -17.63
C LEU A 358 17.79 12.75 -16.15
N LYS A 359 18.44 11.64 -15.79
CA LYS A 359 18.82 11.29 -14.42
C LYS A 359 20.05 12.05 -13.92
N ARG A 360 20.91 12.52 -14.82
CA ARG A 360 22.25 13.04 -14.47
C ARG A 360 22.30 14.55 -14.31
N SER A 361 21.65 15.32 -15.18
CA SER A 361 21.87 16.78 -15.26
C SER A 361 21.13 17.61 -14.19
N ARG A 362 20.06 17.10 -13.57
CA ARG A 362 19.26 17.84 -12.55
C ARG A 362 19.67 17.59 -11.11
N VAL A 363 20.60 16.66 -10.88
CA VAL A 363 21.01 16.20 -9.55
C VAL A 363 22.14 17.06 -8.99
N GLU A 364 23.17 17.36 -9.79
CA GLU A 364 24.41 18.02 -9.32
C GLU A 364 24.21 19.47 -8.82
N GLU A 365 23.39 20.29 -9.49
CA GLU A 365 23.27 21.73 -9.17
C GLU A 365 22.56 22.01 -7.81
N ARG A 366 21.89 21.00 -7.26
CA ARG A 366 21.07 21.09 -6.04
C ARG A 366 21.79 20.58 -4.78
N TRP A 367 22.86 19.79 -4.96
CA TRP A 367 23.72 19.28 -3.89
C TRP A 367 24.53 20.41 -3.21
N GLU A 368 25.06 21.36 -3.98
CA GLU A 368 25.90 22.46 -3.47
C GLU A 368 25.17 23.35 -2.43
N ARG A 369 23.84 23.54 -2.57
CA ARG A 369 23.04 24.39 -1.67
C ARG A 369 22.62 23.72 -0.35
N LEU A 370 22.33 22.41 -0.38
CA LEU A 370 21.98 21.63 0.82
C LEU A 370 23.21 21.33 1.67
N VAL A 371 24.33 21.02 1.03
CA VAL A 371 25.65 20.98 1.68
C VAL A 371 25.96 22.36 2.29
N GLY A 372 25.64 23.46 1.60
CA GLY A 372 25.75 24.81 2.15
C GLY A 372 24.94 25.06 3.42
N ALA A 373 23.69 24.58 3.52
CA ALA A 373 22.83 24.78 4.69
C ALA A 373 23.25 23.91 5.90
N VAL A 374 23.62 22.65 5.65
CA VAL A 374 24.15 21.73 6.68
C VAL A 374 25.52 22.21 7.18
N LEU A 375 26.39 22.70 6.29
CA LEU A 375 27.65 23.33 6.65
C LEU A 375 27.47 24.67 7.38
N CYS A 376 26.43 25.44 7.06
CA CYS A 376 26.08 26.68 7.79
C CYS A 376 25.59 26.38 9.21
N TRP A 377 24.91 25.26 9.43
CA TRP A 377 24.49 24.78 10.75
C TRP A 377 25.69 24.28 11.58
N LYS A 378 26.57 23.46 10.99
CA LYS A 378 27.81 22.98 11.61
C LYS A 378 28.80 24.12 11.95
N ARG A 379 28.79 25.21 11.15
CA ARG A 379 29.60 26.42 11.39
C ARG A 379 29.04 27.31 12.50
N LYS A 380 27.71 27.27 12.77
CA LYS A 380 27.09 27.97 13.90
C LYS A 380 27.36 27.28 15.24
N GLU A 381 27.50 25.95 15.24
CA GLU A 381 27.90 25.13 16.38
C GLU A 381 29.32 25.49 16.86
N SER A 382 30.24 25.70 15.92
CA SER A 382 31.64 26.08 16.21
C SER A 382 31.80 27.53 16.68
N THR A 383 30.84 28.41 16.42
CA THR A 383 30.79 29.77 16.99
C THR A 383 30.11 29.85 18.37
N PHE A 384 29.41 28.79 18.80
CA PHE A 384 28.78 28.74 20.12
C PHE A 384 29.69 28.13 21.20
N GLU A 385 30.64 27.26 20.81
CA GLU A 385 31.63 26.69 21.74
C GLU A 385 32.87 27.58 21.96
N ASN A 386 33.14 28.54 21.07
CA ASN A 386 34.21 29.51 21.24
C ASN A 386 33.65 30.93 21.34
N GLY A 387 33.50 31.39 22.58
CA GLY A 387 33.12 32.76 22.87
C GLY A 387 34.07 33.78 22.24
N SER A 388 33.48 34.92 21.87
CA SER A 388 34.08 36.24 21.64
C SER A 388 34.77 36.48 20.29
N HIS A 389 34.06 37.09 19.34
CA HIS A 389 34.24 38.49 18.86
C HIS A 389 33.45 38.74 17.56
N GLY A 390 32.76 39.90 17.54
CA GLY A 390 32.00 40.58 16.48
C GLY A 390 31.95 40.04 15.04
N ILE A 391 30.73 39.96 14.49
CA ILE A 391 30.19 40.84 13.42
C ILE A 391 28.68 40.57 13.36
N GLY A 392 27.88 41.64 13.47
CA GLY A 392 26.42 41.55 13.46
C GLY A 392 25.88 41.04 12.13
N ILE A 393 25.05 40.00 12.20
CA ILE A 393 24.18 39.57 11.11
C ILE A 393 22.76 39.56 11.68
N ASP A 394 21.90 40.31 11.00
CA ASP A 394 20.51 40.57 11.36
C ASP A 394 19.74 39.28 11.68
N ALA A 395 19.10 39.27 12.85
CA ALA A 395 18.36 38.15 13.42
C ALA A 395 16.90 38.10 12.92
N SER A 396 16.67 38.37 11.64
CA SER A 396 15.33 38.58 11.07
C SER A 396 14.77 37.41 10.24
N VAL A 397 15.43 36.25 10.23
CA VAL A 397 14.87 35.00 9.67
C VAL A 397 14.79 33.91 10.74
N GLN A 398 14.12 34.21 11.85
CA GLN A 398 13.49 33.16 12.65
C GLN A 398 12.13 32.87 12.04
N SER A 399 11.97 31.69 11.43
CA SER A 399 10.64 31.16 11.13
C SER A 399 9.94 30.91 12.47
N PRO A 400 8.85 31.63 12.82
CA PRO A 400 8.28 31.61 14.17
C PRO A 400 7.75 30.23 14.63
N TRP A 401 7.55 29.29 13.71
CA TRP A 401 7.02 27.96 14.00
C TRP A 401 8.06 26.97 14.56
N LEU A 402 9.36 27.22 14.35
CA LEU A 402 10.43 26.39 14.92
C LEU A 402 10.71 26.69 16.40
N ALA A 403 10.17 27.79 16.94
CA ALA A 403 10.44 28.23 18.31
C ALA A 403 9.59 27.51 19.38
N ASN A 404 8.49 26.85 18.99
CA ASN A 404 7.55 26.19 19.92
C ASN A 404 7.82 24.69 20.12
N TRP A 405 8.84 24.15 19.45
CA TRP A 405 9.19 22.75 19.52
C TRP A 405 10.42 22.63 20.39
N GLU A 406 10.37 21.82 21.46
CA GLU A 406 11.59 21.56 22.24
C GLU A 406 12.65 21.00 21.30
N VAL A 407 13.68 21.79 21.03
CA VAL A 407 14.74 21.53 20.03
C VAL A 407 15.33 20.12 20.16
N GLN A 408 15.30 19.55 21.37
CA GLN A 408 15.73 18.19 21.68
C GLN A 408 14.88 17.08 21.05
N GLU A 409 13.57 17.27 20.85
CA GLU A 409 12.71 16.26 20.21
C GLU A 409 12.87 16.25 18.69
N ILE A 410 13.06 17.41 18.07
CA ILE A 410 13.37 17.51 16.62
C ILE A 410 14.70 16.81 16.32
N LEU A 411 15.71 17.01 17.16
CA LEU A 411 17.02 16.38 17.00
C LEU A 411 16.96 14.85 17.13
N LYS A 412 16.14 14.33 18.05
CA LYS A 412 15.90 12.87 18.16
C LYS A 412 15.20 12.28 16.94
N VAL A 413 14.17 12.97 16.41
CA VAL A 413 13.45 12.52 15.22
C VAL A 413 14.37 12.55 13.99
N ALA A 414 15.23 13.56 13.85
CA ALA A 414 16.18 13.65 12.75
C ALA A 414 17.25 12.54 12.80
N ASP A 415 17.77 12.23 13.99
CA ASP A 415 18.81 11.21 14.19
C ASP A 415 18.27 9.77 13.99
N GLU A 416 17.03 9.51 14.45
CA GLU A 416 16.33 8.24 14.22
C GLU A 416 16.01 7.98 12.74
N ILE A 417 15.58 9.02 12.00
CA ILE A 417 15.34 8.92 10.56
C ILE A 417 16.67 8.58 9.86
N GLN A 418 17.78 9.25 10.19
CA GLN A 418 19.02 9.11 9.44
C GLN A 418 19.67 7.72 9.50
N HIS A 419 19.47 6.94 10.57
CA HIS A 419 20.27 5.74 10.84
C HIS A 419 19.56 4.39 10.66
N ASN A 420 18.23 4.33 10.53
CA ASN A 420 17.52 3.05 10.59
C ASN A 420 16.26 2.92 9.71
N ASP A 421 15.95 3.90 8.85
CA ASP A 421 14.64 3.93 8.20
C ASP A 421 14.62 3.36 6.75
N PRO A 422 13.77 2.37 6.44
CA PRO A 422 13.58 1.85 5.08
C PRO A 422 13.19 2.93 4.06
N ILE A 423 12.58 4.03 4.52
CA ILE A 423 12.20 5.16 3.68
C ILE A 423 13.40 6.05 3.36
N VAL A 424 14.44 6.18 4.18
CA VAL A 424 15.59 7.06 3.88
C VAL A 424 16.31 6.66 2.60
N SER A 425 16.39 5.36 2.30
CA SER A 425 16.91 4.87 1.02
C SER A 425 16.02 5.25 -0.19
N ARG A 426 14.72 5.49 0.03
CA ARG A 426 13.71 5.91 -0.96
C ARG A 426 13.48 7.43 -0.99
N ILE A 427 13.73 8.14 0.11
CA ILE A 427 13.68 9.60 0.30
C ILE A 427 14.97 10.28 -0.15
N CYS A 428 16.03 9.53 -0.44
CA CYS A 428 17.33 10.08 -0.84
C CYS A 428 17.34 10.94 -2.13
N MET A 429 16.19 11.22 -2.75
CA MET A 429 16.00 12.49 -3.44
C MET A 429 14.56 12.95 -3.24
N LEU A 430 14.34 14.12 -2.61
CA LEU A 430 13.49 15.23 -3.10
C LEU A 430 13.02 16.17 -1.99
N SER A 431 13.38 17.45 -2.14
CA SER A 431 12.57 18.57 -1.66
C SER A 431 12.90 19.81 -2.49
N LEU A 432 11.94 20.36 -3.23
CA LEU A 432 11.68 21.78 -3.66
C LEU A 432 10.41 21.69 -4.53
N PHE A 433 9.42 22.58 -4.49
CA PHE A 433 9.39 24.00 -4.13
C PHE A 433 8.01 24.40 -3.60
N THR A 434 7.95 25.48 -2.82
CA THR A 434 7.13 26.65 -3.19
C THR A 434 7.92 27.94 -2.93
N SER A 435 8.10 28.75 -3.97
CA SER A 435 7.68 30.15 -4.03
C SER A 435 8.37 30.89 -5.19
N SER A 436 7.55 31.21 -6.17
CA SER A 436 7.71 32.31 -7.11
C SER A 436 7.76 33.66 -6.37
N LEU A 437 8.69 34.55 -6.74
CA LEU A 437 8.48 35.98 -7.08
C LEU A 437 9.84 36.65 -7.44
N PRO A 438 9.84 37.76 -8.20
CA PRO A 438 10.92 38.13 -9.12
C PRO A 438 11.93 39.09 -8.49
N PHE A 439 13.19 39.01 -8.92
CA PHE A 439 14.15 40.11 -8.78
C PHE A 439 14.54 40.63 -10.16
N SER A 440 14.06 41.84 -10.46
CA SER A 440 14.59 42.71 -11.50
C SER A 440 15.99 43.21 -11.10
N PRO A 441 16.95 43.34 -12.02
CA PRO A 441 18.27 43.87 -11.72
C PRO A 441 18.29 45.40 -11.88
N LEU A 442 18.84 46.11 -10.89
CA LEU A 442 19.34 47.48 -11.03
C LEU A 442 20.74 47.54 -10.39
N PHE A 443 21.78 47.70 -11.23
CA PHE A 443 22.66 48.89 -11.34
C PHE A 443 23.55 49.10 -10.09
N ILE A 444 24.88 49.15 -10.10
CA ILE A 444 25.95 49.49 -11.08
C ILE A 444 27.16 48.58 -10.83
#